data_AF-A0A0R1WNJ3-F1
#
_entry.id   AF-A0A0R1WNJ3-F1
#
_cell.length_a   1.000
_cell.length_b   1.000
_cell.length_c   1.000
_cell.angle_alpha   90.00
_cell.angle_beta   90.00
_cell.angle_gamma   90.00
#
_symmetry.space_group_name_H-M   'P 1'
#
loop_
_entity.id
_entity.type
_entity.pdbx_description
1 polymer ?
#
loop_
_entity_poly.entity_id
_entity_poly.type
_entity_poly.pdbx_seq_one_letter_code
_entity_poly.pdbx_strand_id
1 'polypeptide(L)' 'MNSGIIMMSEAFIMINDEKKLLEYMSNFYKISADELTQKYTMSQLEDAYNEINNKTRYQKYLNKNKSFPSEYVIKEFSPL' A
#
# COMPACT_ATOMS: atom_id res chain seq x y z
N MET A 1 -10.67 -13.13 -33.75
CA MET A 1 -9.26 -12.70 -33.63
C MET A 1 -9.22 -11.42 -32.80
N ASN A 2 -9.29 -11.48 -31.46
CA ASN A 2 -9.21 -10.29 -30.58
C ASN A 2 -8.13 -10.40 -29.49
N SER A 3 -7.35 -11.49 -29.44
CA SER A 3 -6.40 -11.74 -28.36
C SER A 3 -5.19 -10.80 -28.33
N GLY A 4 -4.89 -10.09 -29.43
CA GLY A 4 -3.76 -9.15 -29.50
C GLY A 4 -3.99 -7.81 -28.79
N ILE A 5 -5.24 -7.36 -28.67
CA ILE A 5 -5.58 -6.08 -28.01
C ILE A 5 -5.57 -6.24 -26.48
N ILE A 6 -5.98 -7.41 -25.98
CA ILE A 6 -6.05 -7.71 -24.53
C ILE A 6 -4.65 -7.78 -23.92
N MET A 7 -3.70 -8.47 -24.57
CA MET A 7 -2.33 -8.58 -24.04
C MET A 7 -1.58 -7.23 -23.99
N MET A 8 -1.83 -6.33 -24.94
CA MET A 8 -1.20 -5.00 -24.94
C MET A 8 -1.79 -4.06 -23.88
N SER A 9 -3.06 -4.23 -23.53
CA SER A 9 -3.72 -3.42 -22.50
C SER A 9 -3.36 -3.86 -21.09
N GLU A 10 -3.22 -5.16 -20.84
CA GLU A 10 -2.73 -5.68 -19.55
C GLU A 10 -1.27 -5.27 -19.27
N ALA A 11 -0.39 -5.39 -20.27
CA ALA A 11 1.00 -4.95 -20.15
C ALA A 11 1.11 -3.43 -19.92
N PHE A 12 0.27 -2.62 -20.58
CA PHE A 12 0.26 -1.18 -20.38
C PHE A 12 -0.22 -0.79 -18.98
N ILE A 13 -1.20 -1.50 -18.41
CA ILE A 13 -1.67 -1.28 -17.04
C ILE A 13 -0.57 -1.65 -16.04
N MET A 14 0.07 -2.81 -16.19
CA MET A 14 1.19 -3.23 -15.33
C MET A 14 2.35 -2.22 -15.33
N ILE A 15 2.80 -1.77 -16.50
CA ILE A 15 3.88 -0.77 -16.63
C ILE A 15 3.51 0.55 -15.94
N ASN A 16 2.23 0.92 -15.94
CA ASN A 16 1.76 2.16 -15.34
C ASN A 16 1.72 2.08 -13.81
N ASP A 17 1.33 0.91 -13.26
CA ASP A 17 1.35 0.68 -11.82
C ASP A 17 2.78 0.54 -11.28
N GLU A 18 3.67 -0.10 -12.04
CA GLU A 18 5.10 -0.17 -11.76
C GLU A 18 5.77 1.22 -11.68
N LYS A 19 5.46 2.11 -12.61
CA LYS A 19 5.97 3.50 -12.60
C LYS A 19 5.49 4.28 -11.39
N LYS A 20 4.21 4.16 -11.04
CA LYS A 20 3.65 4.81 -9.85
C LYS A 20 4.26 4.28 -8.57
N LEU A 21 4.51 2.98 -8.50
CA LEU A 21 5.20 2.35 -7.37
C LEU A 21 6.61 2.92 -7.21
N LEU A 22 7.38 2.99 -8.29
CA LEU A 22 8.73 3.56 -8.27
C LEU A 22 8.74 5.03 -7.88
N GLU A 23 7.81 5.83 -8.42
CA GLU A 23 7.67 7.24 -8.07
C GLU A 23 7.30 7.44 -6.59
N TYR A 24 6.40 6.60 -6.07
CA TYR A 24 6.04 6.63 -4.66
C TYR A 24 7.25 6.26 -3.78
N MET A 25 7.97 5.19 -4.13
CA MET A 25 9.13 4.71 -3.39
C MET A 25 10.31 5.69 -3.47
N SER A 26 10.53 6.34 -4.61
CA SER A 26 11.58 7.35 -4.79
C SER A 26 11.33 8.54 -3.89
N ASN A 27 10.07 8.97 -3.80
CA ASN A 27 9.66 10.04 -2.90
C ASN A 27 9.76 9.63 -1.42
N PHE A 28 9.42 8.38 -1.08
CA PHE A 28 9.48 7.86 0.28
C PHE A 28 10.93 7.73 0.79
N TYR A 29 11.81 7.15 -0.01
CA TYR A 29 13.22 6.92 0.36
C TYR A 29 14.14 8.10 0.01
N LYS A 30 13.63 9.13 -0.68
CA LYS A 30 14.38 10.31 -1.16
C LYS A 30 15.60 9.95 -2.02
N ILE A 31 15.46 8.92 -2.84
CA ILE A 31 16.48 8.47 -3.80
C ILE A 31 15.85 8.36 -5.18
N SER A 32 16.68 8.29 -6.22
CA SER A 32 16.18 8.19 -7.59
C SER A 32 15.50 6.83 -7.85
N ALA A 33 14.53 6.79 -8.78
CA ALA A 33 13.90 5.54 -9.22
C ALA A 33 14.92 4.57 -9.84
N ASP A 34 15.94 5.11 -10.54
CA ASP A 34 17.03 4.32 -11.10
C ASP A 34 17.86 3.65 -10.00
N GLU A 35 18.19 4.35 -8.91
CA GLU A 35 18.86 3.72 -7.76
C GLU A 35 17.99 2.69 -7.05
N LEU A 36 16.66 2.88 -7.01
CA LEU A 36 15.75 1.90 -6.44
C LEU A 36 15.74 0.60 -7.23
N THR A 37 15.66 0.68 -8.57
CA THR A 37 15.68 -0.51 -9.44
C THR A 37 17.03 -1.20 -9.48
N GLN A 38 18.13 -0.48 -9.21
CA GLN A 38 19.46 -1.08 -9.08
C GLN A 38 19.66 -1.81 -7.75
N LYS A 39 19.01 -1.36 -6.67
CA LYS A 39 19.16 -1.93 -5.32
C LYS A 39 18.12 -2.98 -4.98
N TYR A 40 16.92 -2.88 -5.56
CA TYR A 40 15.78 -3.69 -5.20
C TYR A 40 15.05 -4.20 -6.44
N THR A 41 14.51 -5.40 -6.33
CA THR A 41 13.60 -5.95 -7.34
C THR A 41 12.21 -5.32 -7.19
N MET A 42 11.44 -5.32 -8.27
CA MET A 42 10.10 -4.74 -8.27
C MET A 42 9.15 -5.37 -7.23
N SER A 43 9.27 -6.70 -7.04
CA SER A 43 8.53 -7.43 -6.01
C SER A 43 8.88 -6.95 -4.59
N GLN A 44 10.15 -6.67 -4.30
CA GLN A 44 10.56 -6.14 -2.99
C GLN A 44 10.02 -4.73 -2.73
N LEU A 45 9.94 -3.91 -3.79
CA LEU A 45 9.34 -2.58 -3.70
C LEU A 45 7.83 -2.65 -3.48
N GLU A 46 7.16 -3.61 -4.11
CA GLU A 46 5.72 -3.86 -3.93
C GLU A 46 5.40 -4.35 -2.50
N ASP A 47 6.19 -5.28 -1.98
CA ASP A 47 6.07 -5.74 -0.58
C ASP A 47 6.26 -4.60 0.41
N ALA A 48 7.29 -3.76 0.21
CA ALA A 48 7.54 -2.60 1.04
C ALA A 48 6.39 -1.57 0.97
N TYR A 49 5.85 -1.33 -0.23
CA TYR A 49 4.67 -0.49 -0.43
C TYR A 49 3.46 -1.03 0.32
N ASN A 50 3.19 -2.33 0.21
CA ASN A 50 2.08 -2.98 0.89
C ASN A 50 2.22 -2.87 2.41
N GLU A 51 3.42 -3.05 2.94
CA GLU A 51 3.69 -2.88 4.37
C GLU A 51 3.45 -1.44 4.84
N ILE A 52 3.97 -0.45 4.10
CA ILE A 52 3.76 0.98 4.40
C ILE A 52 2.27 1.32 4.36
N ASN A 53 1.57 0.94 3.29
CA ASN A 53 0.16 1.23 3.10
C ASN A 53 -0.71 0.54 4.16
N ASN A 54 -0.40 -0.71 4.52
CA ASN A 54 -1.09 -1.42 5.60
C ASN A 54 -0.88 -0.73 6.94
N LYS A 55 0.35 -0.32 7.28
CA LYS A 55 0.63 0.44 8.50
C LYS A 55 -0.13 1.77 8.53
N THR A 56 -0.13 2.53 7.44
CA THR A 56 -0.85 3.81 7.35
C THR A 56 -2.37 3.62 7.45
N ARG A 57 -2.93 2.63 6.77
CA ARG A 57 -4.36 2.30 6.86
C ARG A 57 -4.75 1.85 8.25
N TYR A 58 -3.92 1.02 8.88
CA TYR A 58 -4.14 0.56 10.25
C TYR A 58 -4.10 1.72 11.26
N GLN A 59 -3.12 2.63 11.14
CA GLN A 59 -3.06 3.85 11.94
C GLN A 59 -4.27 4.77 11.71
N LYS A 60 -4.73 4.90 10.47
CA LYS A 60 -5.94 5.67 10.13
C LYS A 60 -7.19 5.04 10.73
N TYR A 61 -7.29 3.71 10.74
CA TYR A 61 -8.37 2.98 11.39
C TYR A 61 -8.37 3.19 12.91
N LEU A 62 -7.20 3.07 13.56
CA LEU A 62 -7.07 3.34 15.00
C LEU A 62 -7.42 4.80 15.37
N ASN A 63 -6.98 5.77 14.57
CA ASN A 63 -7.30 7.19 14.81
C ASN A 63 -8.78 7.51 14.54
N LYS A 64 -9.40 6.87 13.53
CA LYS A 64 -10.84 7.01 13.25
C LYS A 64 -11.69 6.35 14.35
N ASN A 65 -11.21 5.26 14.93
CA ASN A 65 -11.89 4.54 16.01
C ASN A 65 -11.60 5.11 17.41
N LYS A 66 -10.80 6.17 17.54
CA LYS A 66 -10.72 6.96 18.79
C LYS A 66 -11.97 7.82 19.04
N SER A 67 -12.91 7.88 18.08
CA SER A 67 -14.19 8.58 18.23
C SER A 67 -15.35 7.64 18.58
N PHE A 68 -15.09 6.49 19.21
CA PHE A 68 -16.16 5.74 19.88
C PHE A 68 -16.35 6.28 21.29
N PRO A 69 -17.60 6.47 21.76
CA PRO A 69 -17.86 6.96 23.11
C PRO A 69 -17.23 5.98 24.10
N SER A 70 -16.38 6.50 24.98
CA SER A 70 -15.65 5.78 26.04
C SER A 70 -16.56 5.11 27.09
N GLU A 71 -17.86 4.99 26.82
CA GLU A 71 -18.89 4.55 27.76
C GLU A 71 -19.39 3.12 27.48
N TYR A 72 -19.14 2.56 26.29
CA TYR A 72 -19.76 1.28 25.89
C TYR A 72 -18.89 0.02 26.05
N VAL A 73 -17.63 0.13 26.52
CA VAL A 73 -16.73 -1.04 26.65
C VAL A 73 -16.65 -1.60 28.09
N ILE A 74 -17.20 -0.89 29.09
CA ILE A 74 -17.03 -1.27 30.51
C ILE A 74 -18.12 -2.25 31.02
N LYS A 75 -19.19 -2.52 30.26
CA LYS A 75 -20.31 -3.34 30.76
C LYS A 75 -20.13 -4.86 30.59
N GLU A 76 -19.33 -5.31 29.64
CA GLU A 76 -19.15 -6.76 29.35
C GLU A 76 -17.98 -7.41 30.12
N PHE A 77 -17.21 -6.64 30.89
CA PHE A 77 -16.07 -7.14 31.68
C PHE A 77 -16.25 -6.92 33.18
N SER A 78 -17.48 -6.89 33.69
CA SER A 78 -17.72 -7.03 35.12
C SER A 78 -17.83 -8.51 35.47
N PRO A 79 -16.81 -9.15 36.09
CA PRO A 79 -17.03 -10.41 36.76
C PRO A 79 -17.95 -10.17 37.96
N LEU A 80 -19.01 -10.98 38.06
CA LEU A 80 -19.87 -11.08 39.26
C LEU A 80 -19.07 -11.42 40.51
#